data_AF-A0A7S2S973-F1
#
_entry.id   AF-A0A7S2S973-F1
#
_cell.length_a   1.000
_cell.length_b   1.000
_cell.length_c   1.000
_cell.angle_alpha   90.00
_cell.angle_beta   90.00
_cell.angle_gamma   90.00
#
_symmetry.space_group_name_H-M   'P 1'
#
loop_
_entity.id
_entity.type
_entity.pdbx_description
1 polymer ?
#
loop_
_entity_poly.entity_id
_entity_poly.type
_entity_poly.pdbx_seq_one_letter_code
_entity_poly.pdbx_strand_id
1 'polypeptide(L)'
;VVKEPSYFFRLSEWEKPLLEFYEQNPDFIAPVSRRNEVVSFVKGGLKDLSISRTTFDWGIPVPVAEGAGDDSKAHVMYVWVDALANYISALGWPDQDSDSDFDTFWPHAVHLVGKDILRFH
;
A
#
# COMPACT_ATOMS: atom_id res chain seq x y z
N VAL A 1 -11.98 6.33 -24.45
CA VAL A 1 -11.23 6.13 -23.19
C VAL A 1 -11.87 7.02 -22.16
N VAL A 2 -12.48 6.46 -21.11
CA VAL A 2 -12.99 7.24 -19.97
C VAL A 2 -11.77 7.67 -19.15
N LYS A 3 -11.66 8.97 -18.84
CA LYS A 3 -10.61 9.54 -18.00
C LYS A 3 -11.26 9.98 -16.69
N GLU A 4 -10.92 9.31 -15.61
CA GLU A 4 -11.37 9.68 -14.26
C GLU A 4 -10.22 10.35 -13.50
N PRO A 5 -10.50 11.41 -12.73
CA PRO A 5 -9.50 11.98 -11.83
C PRO A 5 -9.13 10.95 -10.75
N SER A 6 -7.84 10.88 -10.40
CA SER A 6 -7.30 9.98 -9.39
C SER A 6 -6.06 10.59 -8.75
N TYR A 7 -5.89 10.36 -7.45
CA TYR A 7 -4.60 10.51 -6.78
C TYR A 7 -3.69 9.35 -7.17
N PHE A 8 -2.39 9.59 -7.22
CA PHE A 8 -1.39 8.60 -7.58
C PHE A 8 -0.31 8.51 -6.50
N PHE A 9 0.03 7.28 -6.12
CA PHE A 9 1.24 6.98 -5.38
C PHE A 9 2.40 6.84 -6.37
N ARG A 10 3.53 7.50 -6.07
CA ARG A 10 4.76 7.50 -6.89
C ARG A 10 5.51 6.17 -6.82
N LEU A 11 4.83 5.07 -7.10
CA LEU A 11 5.39 3.72 -7.04
C LEU A 11 6.59 3.54 -7.98
N SER A 12 6.66 4.33 -9.06
CA SER A 12 7.81 4.35 -9.96
C SER A 12 9.14 4.70 -9.26
N GLU A 13 9.10 5.49 -8.18
CA GLU A 13 10.30 5.85 -7.40
C GLU A 13 10.78 4.71 -6.49
N TRP A 14 9.97 3.66 -6.31
CA TRP A 14 10.25 2.55 -5.39
C TRP A 14 10.91 1.34 -6.05
N GLU A 15 11.10 1.34 -7.37
CA GLU A 15 11.69 0.19 -8.07
C GLU A 15 13.07 -0.18 -7.52
N LYS A 16 14.00 0.78 -7.46
CA LYS A 16 15.35 0.56 -6.95
C LYS A 16 15.34 0.23 -5.44
N PRO A 17 14.68 1.01 -4.57
CA PRO A 17 14.58 0.68 -3.14
C PRO A 17 14.05 -0.74 -2.86
N LEU A 18 13.02 -1.18 -3.57
CA LEU A 18 12.44 -2.52 -3.38
C LEU A 18 13.41 -3.62 -3.81
N LEU A 19 14.10 -3.45 -4.94
CA LEU A 19 15.10 -4.43 -5.40
C LEU A 19 16.27 -4.57 -4.42
N GLU A 20 16.79 -3.46 -3.91
CA GLU A 20 17.83 -3.45 -2.86
C GLU A 20 17.33 -4.12 -1.58
N PHE A 21 16.10 -3.83 -1.18
CA PHE A 21 15.48 -4.45 -0.01
C PHE A 21 15.34 -5.97 -0.16
N TYR A 22 14.86 -6.47 -1.30
CA TYR A 22 14.74 -7.91 -1.54
C TYR A 22 16.09 -8.63 -1.63
N GLU A 23 17.15 -7.94 -2.08
CA GLU A 23 18.52 -8.47 -2.09
C GLU A 23 19.06 -8.63 -0.67
N GLN A 24 18.83 -7.63 0.19
CA GLN A 24 19.28 -7.62 1.59
C GLN A 24 18.43 -8.55 2.50
N ASN A 25 17.18 -8.83 2.12
CA ASN A 25 16.23 -9.60 2.90
C ASN A 25 15.72 -10.80 2.08
N PRO A 26 16.54 -11.86 1.88
CA PRO A 26 16.20 -12.97 0.99
C PRO A 26 14.95 -13.75 1.43
N ASP A 27 14.63 -13.73 2.72
CA ASP A 27 13.50 -14.46 3.32
C ASP A 27 12.23 -13.62 3.47
N PHE A 28 12.21 -12.37 3.01
CA PHE A 28 11.04 -11.47 3.12
C PHE A 28 9.81 -12.00 2.36
N ILE A 29 10.03 -12.74 1.26
CA ILE A 29 8.97 -13.34 0.46
C ILE A 29 9.22 -14.84 0.33
N ALA A 30 8.26 -15.64 0.77
CA ALA A 30 8.29 -17.09 0.66
C ALA A 30 7.05 -17.64 -0.06
N PRO A 31 7.14 -18.78 -0.76
CA PRO A 31 8.36 -19.52 -1.09
C PRO A 31 9.22 -18.82 -2.16
N VAL A 32 10.45 -19.29 -2.39
CA VAL A 32 11.42 -18.72 -3.34
C VAL A 32 10.83 -18.50 -4.75
N SER A 33 9.92 -19.37 -5.20
CA SER A 33 9.24 -19.20 -6.50
C SER A 33 8.41 -17.92 -6.57
N ARG A 34 7.71 -17.58 -5.49
CA ARG A 34 6.93 -16.34 -5.36
C ARG A 34 7.84 -15.11 -5.27
N ARG A 35 8.95 -15.20 -4.53
CA ARG A 35 9.97 -14.15 -4.50
C ARG A 35 10.49 -13.82 -5.91
N ASN A 36 10.83 -14.85 -6.69
CA ASN A 36 11.34 -14.67 -8.04
C ASN A 36 10.31 -13.96 -8.94
N GLU A 37 9.03 -14.28 -8.83
CA GLU A 37 7.96 -13.60 -9.57
C GLU A 37 7.83 -12.12 -9.20
N VAL A 38 7.90 -11.78 -7.91
CA VAL A 38 7.84 -10.38 -7.45
C VAL A 38 9.07 -9.61 -7.93
N VAL A 39 10.27 -10.18 -7.75
CA VAL A 39 11.52 -9.54 -8.20
C VAL A 39 11.52 -9.34 -9.72
N SER A 40 11.07 -10.33 -10.50
CA SER A 40 10.94 -10.19 -11.96
C SER A 40 9.91 -9.13 -12.36
N PHE A 41 8.80 -9.02 -11.63
CA PHE A 41 7.80 -7.96 -11.87
C PHE A 41 8.40 -6.57 -11.62
N VAL A 42 9.07 -6.37 -10.49
CA VAL A 42 9.68 -5.07 -10.15
C VAL A 42 10.79 -4.70 -11.15
N LYS A 43 11.65 -5.65 -11.54
CA LYS A 43 12.65 -5.46 -12.61
C LYS A 43 12.05 -5.10 -13.97
N GLY A 44 10.76 -5.38 -14.18
CA GLY A 44 10.05 -5.05 -15.41
C GLY A 44 9.64 -3.57 -15.54
N GLY A 45 9.86 -2.77 -14.50
CA GLY A 45 9.47 -1.36 -14.47
C GLY A 45 8.22 -1.13 -13.61
N LEU A 46 8.31 -0.22 -12.64
CA LEU A 46 7.13 0.22 -11.87
C LEU A 46 6.52 1.50 -12.44
N LYS A 47 5.19 1.59 -12.42
CA LYS A 47 4.41 2.77 -12.79
C LYS A 47 3.67 3.30 -11.58
N ASP A 48 3.40 4.59 -11.58
CA ASP A 48 2.60 5.22 -10.53
C ASP A 48 1.24 4.55 -10.40
N LEU A 49 0.84 4.31 -9.15
CA LEU A 49 -0.34 3.54 -8.80
C LEU A 49 -1.49 4.50 -8.50
N SER A 50 -2.62 4.34 -9.19
CA SER A 50 -3.86 5.04 -8.85
C SER A 50 -4.39 4.56 -7.49
N ILE A 51 -4.56 5.49 -6.54
CA ILE A 51 -4.92 5.19 -5.14
C ILE A 51 -6.25 5.82 -4.68
N SER A 52 -7.03 6.42 -5.58
CA SER A 52 -8.37 6.92 -5.24
C SER A 52 -9.39 6.69 -6.35
N ARG A 53 -10.68 6.81 -6.01
CA ARG A 53 -11.82 6.69 -6.94
C ARG A 53 -12.79 7.85 -6.73
N THR A 54 -13.53 8.20 -7.78
CA THR A 54 -14.62 9.21 -7.73
C THR A 54 -15.97 8.67 -8.17
N THR A 55 -16.05 7.39 -8.53
CA THR A 55 -17.22 6.74 -9.13
C THR A 55 -18.23 6.22 -8.10
N PHE A 56 -17.86 6.22 -6.82
CA PHE A 56 -18.69 5.80 -5.68
C PHE A 56 -18.19 6.47 -4.40
N ASP A 57 -19.04 6.49 -3.37
CA ASP A 57 -18.84 7.14 -2.08
C ASP A 57 -18.63 6.15 -0.92
N TRP A 58 -18.85 4.84 -1.13
CA TRP A 58 -18.57 3.81 -0.14
C TRP A 58 -17.05 3.53 -0.02
N GLY A 59 -16.42 4.13 0.98
CA GLY A 59 -15.02 3.90 1.34
C GLY A 59 -14.49 4.98 2.30
N ILE A 60 -13.21 4.91 2.65
CA ILE A 60 -12.57 5.93 3.49
C ILE A 60 -12.33 7.20 2.63
N PRO A 61 -12.79 8.38 3.05
CA PRO A 61 -12.50 9.63 2.33
C PRO A 61 -11.01 9.93 2.30
N VAL A 62 -10.49 10.36 1.15
CA VAL A 62 -9.12 10.89 1.06
C VAL A 62 -9.04 12.18 1.87
N PRO A 63 -8.08 12.33 2.80
CA PRO A 63 -7.91 13.56 3.56
C PRO A 63 -7.52 14.70 2.61
N VAL A 64 -8.32 15.77 2.60
CA VAL A 64 -7.99 17.00 1.87
C VAL A 64 -7.40 18.01 2.85
N ALA A 65 -6.32 18.67 2.47
CA ALA A 65 -5.78 19.78 3.25
C ALA A 65 -6.79 20.94 3.24
N GLU A 66 -6.93 21.65 4.37
CA GLU A 66 -7.72 22.87 4.43
C GLU A 66 -7.23 23.85 3.34
N GLY A 67 -8.17 24.34 2.51
CA GLY A 67 -7.86 25.26 1.41
C GLY A 67 -7.53 24.60 0.06
N ALA A 68 -7.57 23.27 -0.05
CA ALA A 68 -7.65 22.62 -1.37
C ALA A 68 -8.96 23.04 -2.05
N GLY A 69 -8.86 23.68 -3.23
CA GLY A 69 -10.00 24.24 -3.95
C GLY A 69 -11.05 23.22 -4.41
N ASP A 70 -12.04 23.70 -5.16
CA ASP A 70 -13.28 23.03 -5.64
C ASP A 70 -13.11 21.74 -6.47
N ASP A 71 -11.88 21.22 -6.62
CA ASP A 71 -11.60 19.88 -7.15
C ASP A 71 -11.85 18.76 -6.12
N SER A 72 -12.47 19.11 -4.98
CA SER A 72 -12.89 18.24 -3.88
C SER A 72 -14.10 17.36 -4.21
N LYS A 73 -14.13 16.75 -5.40
CA LYS A 73 -14.98 15.55 -5.55
C LYS A 73 -14.55 14.58 -4.45
N ALA A 74 -15.51 14.06 -3.69
CA ALA A 74 -15.24 13.14 -2.60
C ALA A 74 -14.51 11.92 -3.16
N HIS A 75 -13.19 11.94 -3.07
CA HIS A 75 -12.37 10.81 -3.41
C HIS A 75 -12.46 9.82 -2.27
N VAL A 76 -12.72 8.57 -2.60
CA VAL A 76 -12.56 7.47 -1.66
C VAL A 76 -11.23 6.77 -1.94
N MET A 77 -10.56 6.35 -0.87
CA MET A 77 -9.33 5.57 -0.95
C MET A 77 -9.57 4.29 -1.74
N TYR A 78 -8.63 3.94 -2.61
CA TYR A 78 -8.67 2.68 -3.32
C TYR A 78 -8.51 1.51 -2.33
N VAL A 79 -9.27 0.44 -2.55
CA VAL A 79 -9.44 -0.70 -1.62
C VAL A 79 -8.13 -1.25 -1.05
N TRP A 80 -7.03 -1.29 -1.82
CA TRP A 80 -5.76 -1.83 -1.32
C TRP A 80 -5.08 -0.92 -0.30
N VAL A 81 -5.24 0.40 -0.39
CA VAL A 81 -4.68 1.32 0.60
C VAL A 81 -5.40 1.15 1.93
N ASP A 82 -6.73 1.16 1.89
CA ASP A 82 -7.59 0.93 3.05
C ASP A 82 -7.35 -0.47 3.64
N ALA A 83 -7.45 -1.51 2.81
CA ALA A 83 -7.29 -2.88 3.26
C ALA A 83 -5.91 -3.14 3.87
N LEU A 84 -4.79 -2.69 3.29
CA LEU A 84 -3.47 -2.96 3.88
C LEU A 84 -3.24 -2.23 5.21
N ALA A 85 -3.90 -1.10 5.44
CA ALA A 85 -3.81 -0.38 6.71
C ALA A 85 -4.38 -1.18 7.90
N ASN A 86 -5.22 -2.20 7.65
CA ASN A 86 -5.79 -3.05 8.71
C ASN A 86 -4.70 -3.63 9.64
N TYR A 87 -3.53 -3.98 9.08
CA TYR A 87 -2.48 -4.65 9.83
C TYR A 87 -1.90 -3.78 10.94
N ILE A 88 -1.78 -2.48 10.70
CA ILE A 88 -1.25 -1.52 11.67
C ILE A 88 -2.37 -0.96 12.55
N SER A 89 -3.58 -0.81 12.01
CA SER A 89 -4.74 -0.37 12.79
C SER A 89 -5.10 -1.36 13.90
N ALA A 90 -4.98 -2.67 13.66
CA ALA A 90 -5.19 -3.70 14.68
C ALA A 90 -4.22 -3.60 15.87
N LEU A 91 -3.08 -2.93 15.68
CA LEU A 91 -2.06 -2.70 16.70
C LEU A 91 -2.15 -1.31 17.35
N GLY A 92 -3.21 -0.54 17.04
CA GLY A 92 -3.42 0.79 17.61
C GLY A 92 -2.78 1.94 16.85
N TRP A 93 -2.20 1.73 15.67
CA TRP A 93 -1.70 2.84 14.84
C TRP A 93 -2.85 3.73 14.32
N PRO A 94 -2.72 5.07 14.30
CA PRO A 94 -1.52 5.87 14.58
C PRO A 94 -1.36 6.35 16.03
N ASP A 95 -2.27 5.95 16.92
CA ASP A 95 -2.30 6.40 18.30
C ASP A 95 -1.21 5.64 19.09
N GLN A 96 0.00 6.22 19.13
CA GLN A 96 1.16 5.70 19.88
C GLN A 96 1.09 6.06 21.37
N ASP A 97 -0.10 5.99 21.96
CA ASP A 97 -0.24 6.10 23.41
C ASP A 97 0.45 4.90 24.08
N SER A 98 0.69 4.98 25.39
CA SER A 98 1.45 3.96 26.15
C SER A 98 0.90 2.53 26.06
N ASP A 99 -0.33 2.37 25.58
CA ASP A 99 -1.05 1.10 25.45
C ASP A 99 -1.06 0.57 24.00
N SER A 100 -0.27 1.15 23.09
CA SER A 100 -0.16 0.67 21.70
C SER A 100 0.67 -0.62 21.61
N ASP A 101 0.11 -1.62 20.95
CA ASP A 101 0.73 -2.91 20.67
C ASP A 101 1.69 -2.85 19.46
N PHE A 102 1.72 -1.72 18.76
CA PHE A 102 2.46 -1.52 17.52
C PHE A 102 3.95 -1.83 17.65
N ASP A 103 4.65 -1.21 18.59
CA ASP A 103 6.10 -1.38 18.75
C ASP A 103 6.49 -2.80 19.17
N THR A 104 5.58 -3.50 19.85
CA THR A 104 5.79 -4.87 20.32
C THR A 104 5.63 -5.89 19.19
N PHE A 105 4.57 -5.75 18.38
CA PHE A 105 4.19 -6.81 17.43
C PHE A 105 4.53 -6.49 15.97
N TRP A 106 4.50 -5.23 15.55
CA TRP A 106 4.70 -4.85 14.15
C TRP A 106 6.07 -5.29 13.59
N PRO A 107 7.21 -5.11 14.31
CA PRO A 107 8.51 -5.54 13.81
C PRO A 107 8.66 -7.06 13.61
N HIS A 108 7.72 -7.86 14.14
CA HIS A 108 7.76 -9.31 14.11
C HIS A 108 6.61 -9.92 13.27
N ALA A 109 5.84 -9.08 12.58
CA ALA A 109 4.68 -9.51 11.83
C ALA A 109 5.05 -10.43 10.66
N VAL A 110 4.25 -11.48 10.45
CA VAL A 110 4.30 -12.35 9.28
C VAL A 110 2.95 -12.31 8.59
N HIS A 111 2.93 -11.89 7.32
CA HIS A 111 1.71 -11.81 6.52
C HIS A 111 1.52 -13.11 5.71
N LEU A 112 0.53 -13.90 6.11
CA LEU A 112 0.11 -15.10 5.37
C LEU A 112 -0.97 -14.71 4.36
N VAL A 113 -0.65 -14.81 3.07
CA VAL A 113 -1.49 -14.28 1.99
C VAL A 113 -1.67 -15.27 0.85
N GLY A 114 -2.76 -15.09 0.09
CA GLY A 114 -2.98 -15.79 -1.17
C GLY A 114 -1.99 -15.33 -2.25
N LYS A 115 -1.64 -16.24 -3.17
CA LYS A 115 -0.72 -15.93 -4.28
C LYS A 115 -1.23 -14.81 -5.22
N ASP A 116 -2.54 -14.65 -5.27
CA ASP A 116 -3.29 -13.72 -6.12
C ASP A 116 -3.16 -12.26 -5.67
N ILE A 117 -2.89 -12.05 -4.37
CA ILE A 117 -2.78 -10.71 -3.77
C ILE A 117 -1.33 -10.37 -3.37
N LEU A 118 -0.38 -11.24 -3.69
CA LEU A 118 1.02 -11.10 -3.30
C LEU A 118 1.68 -9.80 -3.77
N ARG A 119 1.31 -9.24 -4.93
CA ARG A 119 1.92 -7.99 -5.41
C ARG A 119 1.46 -6.74 -4.66
N PHE A 120 0.38 -6.86 -3.88
CA PHE A 120 -0.11 -5.77 -3.05
C PHE A 120 0.53 -5.77 -1.66
N HIS A 121 1.01 -6.92 -1.19
CA HIS A 121 1.67 -7.09 0.11
C HIS A 121 3.19 -7.00 -0.07
#